data_AF-A0AAV7CQT9-F1
#
_entry.id   AF-A0AAV7CQT9-F1
#
_cell.length_a   1.000
_cell.length_b   1.000
_cell.length_c   1.000
_cell.angle_alpha   90.00
_cell.angle_beta   90.00
_cell.angle_gamma   90.00
#
_symmetry.space_group_name_H-M   'P 1'
#
loop_
_entity.id
_entity.type
_entity.pdbx_description
1 polymer ?
#
loop_
_entity_poly.entity_id
_entity_poly.type
_entity_poly.pdbx_seq_one_letter_code
_entity_poly.pdbx_strand_id
1 'polypeptide(L)'
;MSCRLRDLALCGTMRRASYLVLSFNTKFMPVRHLATAVGKTKQGDDLPTFQYVGRKPRRKDRVFVWGYSYTGALGIPSFVVPDTGRKKPKQYQLTPYRLDMDEKISSAACGYGFTLLSSKTSDVTKVWGMGLNKDSQIGFHRSRRDRIFSIGNNSYGQCARKIVEGEIYSESQLIHRVNRFESRVVQVECGQDHSLFRTEQGEVYSCGWGADGQTGLGHYNVSSKPMKLSGDLAGVNVVQVATYGDSCLAVSSEGNVYGWGNSEYLQFASITDLAQVNVPRLLPFQNVGKVKQVVCGGTSCALLNG
;
A
#
# COMPACT_ATOMS: atom_id res chain seq x y z
N MET A 1 -12.32 22.46 -5.35
CA MET A 1 -12.60 21.50 -4.24
C MET A 1 -11.42 20.54 -4.15
N SER A 2 -10.61 20.63 -3.10
CA SER A 2 -9.40 19.79 -2.94
C SER A 2 -9.71 18.60 -2.03
N CYS A 3 -9.74 17.39 -2.61
CA CYS A 3 -9.64 16.14 -1.86
C CYS A 3 -8.16 15.90 -1.58
N ARG A 4 -7.74 15.92 -0.31
CA ARG A 4 -6.41 15.45 0.07
C ARG A 4 -6.44 13.92 0.14
N LEU A 5 -6.04 13.29 -0.96
CA LEU A 5 -5.62 11.89 -1.00
C LEU A 5 -4.38 11.75 -0.13
N ARG A 6 -4.49 11.06 1.01
CA ARG A 6 -3.32 10.83 1.87
C ARG A 6 -2.74 9.44 1.80
N ASP A 7 -3.50 8.41 1.44
CA ASP A 7 -2.96 7.06 1.24
C ASP A 7 -3.87 6.30 0.26
N LEU A 8 -3.40 6.06 -0.97
CA LEU A 8 -4.02 5.15 -1.95
C LEU A 8 -3.08 3.96 -2.12
N ALA A 9 -3.49 2.78 -1.68
CA ALA A 9 -2.90 1.53 -2.14
C ALA A 9 -3.73 1.06 -3.36
N LEU A 10 -3.22 1.31 -4.57
CA LEU A 10 -3.82 0.84 -5.82
C LEU A 10 -3.16 -0.49 -6.21
N CYS A 11 -3.93 -1.59 -6.20
CA CYS A 11 -3.49 -2.86 -6.78
C CYS A 11 -3.96 -2.95 -8.24
N GLY A 12 -3.02 -2.79 -9.18
CA GLY A 12 -3.24 -3.01 -10.61
C GLY A 12 -3.38 -4.50 -10.95
N THR A 13 -4.26 -4.80 -11.91
CA THR A 13 -4.74 -6.12 -12.28
C THR A 13 -3.71 -7.01 -12.97
N MET A 14 -3.56 -8.26 -12.50
CA MET A 14 -3.50 -9.43 -13.37
C MET A 14 -4.29 -10.58 -12.72
N ARG A 15 -5.31 -11.04 -13.46
CA ARG A 15 -6.20 -12.20 -13.23
C ARG A 15 -6.40 -12.64 -11.75
N ARG A 16 -7.52 -12.18 -11.17
CA ARG A 16 -8.28 -12.76 -10.02
C ARG A 16 -8.00 -12.32 -8.57
N ALA A 17 -7.35 -11.19 -8.31
CA ALA A 17 -7.46 -10.59 -6.98
C ALA A 17 -7.28 -9.07 -6.99
N SER A 18 -8.39 -8.34 -7.00
CA SER A 18 -8.39 -6.90 -6.73
C SER A 18 -8.68 -6.71 -5.26
N TYR A 19 -7.69 -6.24 -4.50
CA TYR A 19 -7.88 -5.75 -3.13
C TYR A 19 -7.71 -4.24 -3.17
N LEU A 20 -8.70 -3.52 -2.68
CA LEU A 20 -8.62 -2.08 -2.52
C LEU A 20 -9.18 -1.77 -1.15
N VAL A 21 -8.32 -1.25 -0.29
CA VAL A 21 -8.71 -0.72 1.02
C VAL A 21 -8.74 0.80 0.86
N LEU A 22 -9.93 1.38 0.70
CA LEU A 22 -10.08 2.84 0.77
C LEU A 22 -10.40 3.25 2.20
N SER A 23 -9.48 4.00 2.81
CA SER A 23 -9.78 4.84 3.96
C SER A 23 -10.41 6.14 3.45
N PHE A 24 -11.74 6.19 3.42
CA PHE A 24 -12.46 7.40 3.04
C PHE A 24 -12.71 8.30 4.25
N ASN A 25 -12.35 9.57 4.10
CA ASN A 25 -12.86 10.67 4.91
C ASN A 25 -14.07 11.30 4.17
N THR A 26 -15.14 10.53 3.97
CA THR A 26 -16.27 10.95 3.13
C THR A 26 -17.19 11.95 3.86
N LYS A 27 -17.49 13.06 3.18
CA LYS A 27 -18.70 13.87 3.45
C LYS A 27 -19.85 13.23 2.66
N PHE A 28 -20.83 12.68 3.35
CA PHE A 28 -22.14 12.41 2.73
C PHE A 28 -23.00 13.66 2.90
N MET A 29 -23.51 14.20 1.78
CA MET A 29 -24.65 15.12 1.83
C MET A 29 -25.93 14.30 2.06
N PRO A 30 -26.83 14.71 2.98
CA PRO A 30 -28.09 14.01 3.17
C PRO A 30 -28.99 14.20 1.96
N VAL A 31 -29.65 13.11 1.56
CA VAL A 31 -30.71 13.07 0.55
C VAL A 31 -31.85 14.00 0.99
N ARG A 32 -32.23 14.95 0.13
CA ARG A 32 -33.38 15.83 0.35
C ARG A 32 -34.66 15.00 0.21
N HIS A 33 -35.28 14.63 1.33
CA HIS A 33 -36.70 14.25 1.30
C HIS A 33 -37.53 15.52 1.15
N LEU A 34 -38.36 15.56 0.10
CA LEU A 34 -39.36 16.61 -0.14
C LEU A 34 -40.36 16.64 1.03
N ALA A 35 -40.49 17.79 1.68
CA ALA A 35 -41.61 18.09 2.56
C ALA A 35 -42.48 19.16 1.88
N THR A 36 -43.75 18.81 1.70
CA THR A 36 -44.83 19.61 1.11
C THR A 36 -45.08 20.89 1.92
N ALA A 37 -45.33 22.00 1.21
CA ALA A 37 -45.61 23.29 1.80
C ALA A 37 -47.05 23.37 2.33
N VAL A 38 -47.22 23.83 3.57
CA VAL A 38 -48.51 24.30 4.12
C VAL A 38 -48.32 25.75 4.59
N GLY A 39 -49.33 26.57 4.28
CA GLY A 39 -49.28 28.03 4.26
C GLY A 39 -49.11 28.77 5.60
N LYS A 40 -48.85 30.07 5.46
CA LYS A 40 -48.56 31.05 6.52
C LYS A 40 -49.80 31.48 7.31
N THR A 41 -49.67 31.57 8.63
CA THR A 41 -50.37 32.54 9.49
C THR A 41 -49.46 32.99 10.65
N LYS A 42 -49.67 34.23 11.12
CA LYS A 42 -48.78 35.04 11.98
C LYS A 42 -48.97 34.83 13.50
N GLN A 43 -47.88 35.16 14.21
CA GLN A 43 -47.75 35.78 15.55
C GLN A 43 -47.99 34.97 16.83
N GLY A 44 -46.99 35.05 17.73
CA GLY A 44 -47.14 34.98 19.20
C GLY A 44 -46.79 33.65 19.86
N ASP A 45 -45.79 33.71 20.74
CA ASP A 45 -45.48 32.80 21.86
C ASP A 45 -44.80 31.43 21.63
N ASP A 46 -43.65 31.29 22.31
CA ASP A 46 -42.83 30.11 22.64
C ASP A 46 -43.05 28.84 21.82
N LEU A 47 -42.41 28.78 20.65
CA LEU A 47 -42.12 27.51 20.01
C LEU A 47 -40.76 27.01 20.51
N PRO A 48 -40.63 25.76 20.99
CA PRO A 48 -39.35 25.23 21.40
C PRO A 48 -38.43 25.30 20.18
N THR A 49 -37.40 26.14 20.28
CA THR A 49 -36.35 26.19 19.27
C THR A 49 -35.66 24.85 19.37
N PHE A 50 -35.93 23.94 18.42
CA PHE A 50 -35.13 22.73 18.28
C PHE A 50 -33.75 23.16 17.81
N GLN A 51 -32.90 23.51 18.78
CA GLN A 51 -31.48 23.58 18.56
C GLN A 51 -31.05 22.18 18.13
N TYR A 52 -30.76 22.00 16.84
CA TYR A 52 -30.12 20.80 16.36
C TYR A 52 -28.76 20.70 17.07
N VAL A 53 -28.73 20.00 18.21
CA VAL A 53 -27.51 19.66 18.92
C VAL A 53 -26.79 18.60 18.10
N GLY A 54 -26.13 19.07 17.06
CA GLY A 54 -25.22 18.31 16.22
C GLY A 54 -23.97 19.15 16.03
N ARG A 55 -23.25 19.43 17.12
CA ARG A 55 -21.82 19.77 17.06
C ARG A 55 -21.21 18.89 15.98
N LYS A 56 -20.58 19.50 14.94
CA LYS A 56 -19.91 18.83 13.81
C LYS A 56 -19.58 17.38 14.18
N PRO A 57 -20.32 16.37 13.66
CA PRO A 57 -20.18 15.01 14.14
C PRO A 57 -18.70 14.64 14.12
N ARG A 58 -18.16 14.22 15.28
CA ARG A 58 -16.77 13.79 15.38
C ARG A 58 -16.56 12.74 14.31
N ARG A 59 -15.71 13.05 13.33
CA ARG A 59 -15.38 12.12 12.24
C ARG A 59 -14.80 10.87 12.88
N LYS A 60 -15.51 9.76 12.74
CA LYS A 60 -15.00 8.44 13.13
C LYS A 60 -14.24 7.87 11.96
N ASP A 61 -13.03 7.40 12.23
CA ASP A 61 -12.24 6.68 11.23
C ASP A 61 -12.95 5.36 10.91
N ARG A 62 -12.98 4.98 9.63
CA ARG A 62 -13.64 3.77 9.15
C ARG A 62 -12.74 3.09 8.13
N VAL A 63 -12.61 1.77 8.27
CA VAL A 63 -11.88 0.93 7.32
C VAL A 63 -12.89 0.18 6.47
N PHE A 64 -12.71 0.20 5.15
CA PHE A 64 -13.54 -0.54 4.22
C PHE A 64 -12.69 -1.57 3.47
N VAL A 65 -13.25 -2.77 3.32
CA VAL A 65 -12.61 -3.91 2.67
C VAL A 65 -13.54 -4.50 1.62
N TRP A 66 -12.98 -4.93 0.49
CA TRP A 66 -13.67 -5.63 -0.58
C TRP A 66 -12.67 -6.38 -1.46
N GLY A 67 -13.17 -7.21 -2.36
CA GLY A 67 -12.38 -8.05 -3.24
C GLY A 67 -12.55 -9.53 -2.92
N TYR A 68 -11.48 -10.29 -3.11
CA TYR A 68 -11.46 -11.73 -2.88
C TYR A 68 -11.41 -12.02 -1.37
N SER A 69 -12.38 -12.76 -0.82
CA SER A 69 -12.47 -12.99 0.63
C SER A 69 -12.02 -14.37 1.08
N TYR A 70 -11.86 -15.31 0.17
CA TYR A 70 -11.65 -16.73 0.51
C TYR A 70 -10.31 -17.01 1.23
N THR A 71 -9.29 -16.18 0.99
CA THR A 71 -8.00 -16.25 1.70
C THR A 71 -8.07 -15.71 3.13
N GLY A 72 -9.14 -15.02 3.50
CA GLY A 72 -9.26 -14.31 4.77
C GLY A 72 -8.64 -12.90 4.78
N ALA A 73 -8.12 -12.40 3.65
CA ALA A 73 -7.47 -11.10 3.56
C ALA A 73 -8.37 -9.91 3.93
N LEU A 74 -9.69 -10.08 3.89
CA LEU A 74 -10.63 -9.01 4.28
C LEU A 74 -10.86 -8.95 5.80
N GLY A 75 -10.37 -9.91 6.59
CA GLY A 75 -10.48 -9.89 8.05
C GLY A 75 -11.88 -10.13 8.61
N ILE A 76 -12.81 -10.69 7.82
CA ILE A 76 -14.19 -10.93 8.23
C ILE A 76 -14.41 -12.46 8.29
N PRO A 77 -14.41 -13.07 9.49
CA PRO A 77 -14.52 -14.52 9.64
C PRO A 77 -15.76 -15.12 8.98
N SER A 78 -16.90 -14.42 9.09
CA SER A 78 -18.18 -14.86 8.52
C SER A 78 -18.20 -14.96 6.98
N PHE A 79 -17.23 -14.35 6.29
CA PHE A 79 -17.07 -14.53 4.85
C PHE A 79 -16.43 -15.86 4.48
N VAL A 80 -15.55 -16.39 5.34
CA VAL A 80 -14.81 -17.64 5.09
C VAL A 80 -15.50 -18.83 5.76
N VAL A 81 -15.99 -18.64 6.97
CA VAL A 81 -16.71 -19.65 7.76
C VAL A 81 -18.07 -19.06 8.16
N PRO A 82 -19.13 -19.28 7.37
CA PRO A 82 -20.45 -18.75 7.69
C PRO A 82 -21.00 -19.41 8.97
N ASP A 83 -21.52 -18.60 9.89
CA ASP A 83 -22.04 -19.05 11.20
C ASP A 83 -23.15 -20.11 11.10
N THR A 84 -23.82 -20.17 9.95
CA THR A 84 -24.83 -21.20 9.62
C THR A 84 -24.25 -22.15 8.58
N GLY A 85 -24.08 -23.43 8.92
CA GLY A 85 -23.48 -24.48 8.07
C GLY A 85 -24.20 -24.78 6.74
N ARG A 86 -25.24 -24.02 6.37
CA ARG A 86 -25.93 -24.08 5.07
C ARG A 86 -25.45 -23.02 4.07
N LYS A 87 -24.73 -21.98 4.52
CA LYS A 87 -24.23 -20.94 3.61
C LYS A 87 -22.85 -21.31 3.11
N LYS A 88 -22.65 -21.22 1.79
CA LYS A 88 -21.32 -21.37 1.20
C LYS A 88 -20.44 -20.17 1.58
N PRO A 89 -19.13 -20.36 1.80
CA PRO A 89 -18.20 -19.26 2.00
C PRO A 89 -18.32 -18.23 0.87
N LYS A 90 -18.30 -16.96 1.24
CA LYS A 90 -18.29 -15.86 0.28
C LYS A 90 -16.90 -15.80 -0.33
N GLN A 91 -16.81 -16.05 -1.64
CA GLN A 91 -15.55 -15.95 -2.36
C GLN A 91 -15.19 -14.49 -2.68
N TYR A 92 -16.19 -13.64 -2.93
CA TYR A 92 -15.99 -12.25 -3.30
C TYR A 92 -16.94 -11.33 -2.55
N GLN A 93 -16.39 -10.25 -1.99
CA GLN A 93 -17.12 -9.09 -1.52
C GLN A 93 -17.00 -8.00 -2.58
N LEU A 94 -18.04 -7.77 -3.38
CA LEU A 94 -17.96 -6.86 -4.52
C LEU A 94 -18.15 -5.38 -4.15
N THR A 95 -18.79 -5.12 -3.00
CA THR A 95 -19.05 -3.76 -2.52
C THR A 95 -18.22 -3.45 -1.27
N PRO A 96 -17.87 -2.18 -1.01
CA PRO A 96 -17.16 -1.83 0.21
C PRO A 96 -17.91 -2.31 1.46
N TYR A 97 -17.29 -3.20 2.23
CA TYR A 97 -17.81 -3.67 3.50
C TYR A 97 -17.01 -3.03 4.63
N ARG A 98 -17.69 -2.57 5.68
CA ARG A 98 -17.03 -1.93 6.81
C ARG A 98 -16.36 -2.98 7.68
N LEU A 99 -15.04 -2.88 7.84
CA LEU A 99 -14.31 -3.64 8.84
C LEU A 99 -14.46 -2.92 10.18
N ASP A 100 -15.09 -3.58 11.15
CA ASP A 100 -15.27 -3.04 12.48
C ASP A 100 -13.99 -3.25 13.29
N MET A 101 -13.35 -2.14 13.64
CA MET A 101 -12.20 -2.09 14.54
C MET A 101 -12.33 -0.87 15.44
N ASP A 102 -11.98 -1.05 16.71
CA ASP A 102 -11.96 0.03 17.70
C ASP A 102 -10.72 0.93 17.53
N GLU A 103 -9.69 0.39 16.91
CA GLU A 103 -8.38 1.01 16.75
C GLU A 103 -8.35 2.00 15.58
N LYS A 104 -7.64 3.10 15.79
CA LYS A 104 -7.44 4.10 14.74
C LYS A 104 -6.33 3.66 13.79
N ILE A 105 -6.72 3.17 12.62
CA ILE A 105 -5.76 2.77 11.58
C ILE A 105 -5.17 3.99 10.88
N SER A 106 -3.85 3.95 10.71
CA SER A 106 -3.04 5.02 10.13
C SER A 106 -2.38 4.65 8.80
N SER A 107 -2.19 3.36 8.53
CA SER A 107 -1.65 2.86 7.26
C SER A 107 -2.16 1.44 7.03
N ALA A 108 -2.35 1.09 5.76
CA ALA A 108 -2.81 -0.21 5.31
C ALA A 108 -1.95 -0.66 4.11
N ALA A 109 -1.60 -1.93 4.07
CA ALA A 109 -0.88 -2.56 2.96
C ALA A 109 -1.61 -3.85 2.56
N CYS A 110 -1.82 -4.03 1.25
CA CYS A 110 -2.48 -5.21 0.70
C CYS A 110 -1.46 -6.02 -0.07
N GLY A 111 -1.15 -7.23 0.39
CA GLY A 111 -0.31 -8.17 -0.33
C GLY A 111 -1.13 -9.19 -1.12
N TYR A 112 -0.44 -10.14 -1.74
CA TYR A 112 -1.08 -11.22 -2.50
C TYR A 112 -1.85 -12.18 -1.58
N GLY A 113 -3.11 -11.85 -1.31
CA GLY A 113 -4.00 -12.66 -0.48
C GLY A 113 -3.84 -12.46 1.03
N PHE A 114 -3.19 -11.37 1.46
CA PHE A 114 -3.12 -10.95 2.86
C PHE A 114 -3.18 -9.42 2.98
N THR A 115 -3.43 -8.91 4.19
CA THR A 115 -3.49 -7.48 4.47
C THR A 115 -2.86 -7.18 5.82
N LEU A 116 -2.10 -6.09 5.88
CA LEU A 116 -1.52 -5.54 7.09
C LEU A 116 -2.11 -4.16 7.36
N LEU A 117 -2.54 -3.92 8.59
CA LEU A 117 -3.06 -2.65 9.06
C LEU A 117 -2.17 -2.17 10.21
N SER A 118 -1.85 -0.89 10.28
CA SER A 118 -1.04 -0.33 11.37
C SER A 118 -1.61 0.94 11.96
N SER A 119 -1.44 1.12 13.26
CA SER A 119 -1.85 2.29 14.03
C SER A 119 -0.64 3.02 14.60
N LYS A 120 -0.74 4.35 14.72
CA LYS A 120 0.23 5.21 15.40
C LYS A 120 0.01 5.28 16.92
N THR A 121 -0.68 4.31 17.51
CA THR A 121 -0.89 4.26 18.96
C THR A 121 0.41 4.07 19.74
N SER A 122 0.42 4.55 20.99
CA SER A 122 1.46 4.26 21.98
C SER A 122 1.38 2.84 22.54
N ASP A 123 0.26 2.14 22.30
CA ASP A 123 0.01 0.81 22.85
C ASP A 123 0.96 -0.26 22.30
N VAL A 124 0.94 -1.43 22.96
CA VAL A 124 1.80 -2.57 22.61
C VAL A 124 1.39 -3.19 21.28
N THR A 125 0.09 -3.21 20.97
CA THR A 125 -0.50 -3.72 19.72
C THR A 125 -0.59 -2.60 18.69
N LYS A 126 0.22 -2.68 17.63
CA LYS A 126 0.33 -1.62 16.62
C LYS A 126 0.03 -2.06 15.19
N VAL A 127 0.13 -3.36 14.93
CA VAL A 127 -0.01 -3.95 13.60
C VAL A 127 -0.95 -5.14 13.70
N TRP A 128 -1.90 -5.21 12.77
CA TRP A 128 -2.86 -6.31 12.64
C TRP A 128 -2.66 -6.92 11.25
N GLY A 129 -2.63 -8.25 11.18
CA GLY A 129 -2.47 -9.00 9.94
C GLY A 129 -3.61 -9.99 9.73
N MET A 130 -4.05 -10.14 8.49
CA MET A 130 -5.16 -11.02 8.11
C MET A 130 -4.94 -11.62 6.73
N GLY A 131 -5.40 -12.85 6.52
CA GLY A 131 -5.30 -13.57 5.26
C GLY A 131 -4.25 -14.68 5.25
N LEU A 132 -3.65 -14.94 4.08
CA LEU A 132 -2.64 -15.98 3.90
C LEU A 132 -1.45 -15.76 4.83
N ASN A 133 -1.03 -16.85 5.50
CA ASN A 133 0.14 -16.86 6.38
C ASN A 133 1.05 -18.09 6.18
N LYS A 134 1.03 -18.71 4.99
CA LYS A 134 1.81 -19.93 4.74
C LYS A 134 3.32 -19.73 4.87
N ASP A 135 3.80 -18.52 4.60
CA ASP A 135 5.22 -18.15 4.68
C ASP A 135 5.53 -17.32 5.93
N SER A 136 4.60 -17.23 6.87
CA SER A 136 4.71 -16.34 8.04
C SER A 136 4.78 -14.85 7.66
N GLN A 137 4.16 -14.45 6.53
CA GLN A 137 4.14 -13.05 6.05
C GLN A 137 3.33 -12.08 6.93
N ILE A 138 2.50 -12.60 7.86
CA ILE A 138 1.87 -11.79 8.92
C ILE A 138 2.51 -12.00 10.31
N GLY A 139 3.53 -12.85 10.42
CA GLY A 139 4.50 -12.94 11.52
C GLY A 139 3.98 -13.47 12.88
N PHE A 140 4.91 -13.62 13.85
CA PHE A 140 4.65 -13.87 15.28
C PHE A 140 5.43 -12.83 16.13
N HIS A 141 4.76 -12.13 17.06
CA HIS A 141 5.14 -10.81 17.60
C HIS A 141 6.36 -10.80 18.58
N ARG A 142 7.19 -9.74 18.66
CA ARG A 142 7.02 -8.50 19.49
C ARG A 142 7.98 -7.38 19.01
N SER A 143 7.50 -6.16 18.79
CA SER A 143 8.34 -5.01 18.34
C SER A 143 8.54 -3.94 19.42
N ARG A 144 9.73 -3.32 19.45
CA ARG A 144 9.99 -2.04 20.14
C ARG A 144 10.91 -1.15 19.28
N ARG A 145 10.57 0.14 19.10
CA ARG A 145 11.35 1.25 18.48
C ARG A 145 11.50 1.26 16.95
N ASP A 146 11.71 2.47 16.39
CA ASP A 146 11.96 2.84 14.99
C ASP A 146 13.01 1.95 14.31
N ARG A 147 12.57 0.79 13.83
CA ARG A 147 13.40 -0.25 13.26
C ARG A 147 12.62 -0.89 12.12
N ILE A 148 13.32 -1.23 11.05
CA ILE A 148 12.73 -1.95 9.92
C ILE A 148 12.82 -3.42 10.22
N PHE A 149 11.70 -4.11 10.03
CA PHE A 149 11.61 -5.55 10.19
C PHE A 149 11.05 -6.16 8.92
N SER A 150 11.62 -7.29 8.51
CA SER A 150 11.14 -8.11 7.40
C SER A 150 10.75 -9.49 7.94
N ILE A 151 9.64 -10.00 7.42
CA ILE A 151 9.04 -11.28 7.74
C ILE A 151 8.50 -11.90 6.46
N GLY A 152 8.38 -13.22 6.42
CA GLY A 152 7.88 -13.92 5.26
C GLY A 152 8.94 -14.75 4.53
N ASN A 153 8.61 -15.08 3.28
CA ASN A 153 9.50 -15.77 2.35
C ASN A 153 10.79 -14.98 2.11
N ASN A 154 11.92 -15.69 2.09
CA ASN A 154 13.24 -15.13 1.76
C ASN A 154 13.99 -15.94 0.70
N SER A 155 13.27 -16.68 -0.15
CA SER A 155 13.87 -17.54 -1.18
C SER A 155 14.77 -16.73 -2.14
N TYR A 156 14.47 -15.44 -2.32
CA TYR A 156 15.21 -14.53 -3.18
C TYR A 156 15.89 -13.41 -2.40
N GLY A 157 15.99 -13.49 -1.07
CA GLY A 157 16.62 -12.44 -0.27
C GLY A 157 15.77 -11.17 -0.11
N GLN A 158 14.47 -11.23 -0.46
CA GLN A 158 13.54 -10.10 -0.37
C GLN A 158 13.27 -9.63 1.07
N CYS A 159 13.55 -10.48 2.06
CA CYS A 159 13.57 -10.10 3.47
C CYS A 159 14.92 -9.50 3.90
N ALA A 160 15.79 -9.07 2.98
CA ALA A 160 17.04 -8.37 3.28
C ALA A 160 18.05 -9.16 4.15
N ARG A 161 17.99 -10.50 4.10
CA ARG A 161 18.88 -11.41 4.83
C ARG A 161 19.42 -12.51 3.92
N LYS A 162 20.52 -13.15 4.35
CA LYS A 162 21.15 -14.26 3.63
C LYS A 162 20.12 -15.36 3.33
N ILE A 163 20.13 -15.83 2.09
CA ILE A 163 19.29 -16.93 1.62
C ILE A 163 19.82 -18.23 2.25
N VAL A 164 18.91 -19.00 2.85
CA VAL A 164 19.18 -20.31 3.43
C VAL A 164 18.48 -21.33 2.55
N GLU A 165 19.25 -22.25 1.99
CA GLU A 165 18.73 -23.29 1.10
C GLU A 165 17.86 -24.28 1.90
N GLY A 166 16.66 -24.59 1.39
CA GLY A 166 15.72 -25.49 2.06
C GLY A 166 15.04 -24.91 3.31
N GLU A 167 15.09 -23.59 3.53
CA GLU A 167 14.42 -22.96 4.67
C GLU A 167 12.90 -23.15 4.60
N ILE A 168 12.33 -23.67 5.69
CA ILE A 168 10.89 -23.85 5.85
C ILE A 168 10.31 -22.58 6.47
N TYR A 169 9.54 -21.83 5.69
CA TYR A 169 8.95 -20.54 6.12
C TYR A 169 7.64 -20.69 6.89
N SER A 170 6.97 -21.84 6.80
CA SER A 170 5.70 -22.09 7.48
C SER A 170 5.89 -22.10 9.00
N GLU A 171 5.06 -21.33 9.70
CA GLU A 171 5.05 -21.20 11.17
C GLU A 171 6.37 -20.67 11.77
N SER A 172 7.22 -20.05 10.96
CA SER A 172 8.47 -19.45 11.40
C SER A 172 8.23 -18.20 12.24
N GLN A 173 8.94 -18.10 13.37
CA GLN A 173 8.96 -16.92 14.23
C GLN A 173 10.08 -15.93 13.85
N LEU A 174 10.72 -16.13 12.71
CA LEU A 174 11.87 -15.33 12.31
C LEU A 174 11.44 -13.93 11.91
N ILE A 175 11.85 -12.95 12.71
CA ILE A 175 11.77 -11.52 12.39
C ILE A 175 13.19 -11.03 12.15
N HIS A 176 13.48 -10.63 10.91
CA HIS A 176 14.76 -10.04 10.59
C HIS A 176 14.72 -8.53 10.79
N ARG A 177 15.63 -8.00 11.61
CA ARG A 177 15.85 -6.55 11.72
C ARG A 177 16.78 -6.11 10.61
N VAL A 178 16.33 -5.20 9.76
CA VAL A 178 17.14 -4.60 8.71
C VAL A 178 17.82 -3.34 9.25
N ASN A 179 19.15 -3.34 9.29
CA ASN A 179 19.95 -2.30 9.96
C ASN A 179 21.19 -1.89 9.15
N ARG A 180 21.03 -1.71 7.83
CA ARG A 180 22.12 -1.40 6.89
C ARG A 180 21.91 -0.13 6.06
N PHE A 181 21.17 0.83 6.59
CA PHE A 181 20.91 2.11 5.91
C PHE A 181 21.78 3.20 6.53
N GLU A 182 22.28 4.10 5.68
CA GLU A 182 23.10 5.24 6.10
C GLU A 182 22.27 6.30 6.85
N SER A 183 20.97 6.33 6.60
CA SER A 183 20.01 7.25 7.24
C SER A 183 18.67 6.57 7.50
N ARG A 184 17.77 7.25 8.22
CA ARG A 184 16.47 6.69 8.61
C ARG A 184 15.65 6.37 7.36
N VAL A 185 15.13 5.14 7.27
CA VAL A 185 14.15 4.79 6.24
C VAL A 185 12.79 5.36 6.59
N VAL A 186 12.20 6.04 5.61
CA VAL A 186 10.93 6.76 5.74
C VAL A 186 9.83 6.17 4.85
N GLN A 187 10.18 5.31 3.90
CA GLN A 187 9.23 4.57 3.07
C GLN A 187 9.80 3.19 2.73
N VAL A 188 8.94 2.18 2.72
CA VAL A 188 9.25 0.81 2.29
C VAL A 188 8.14 0.37 1.34
N GLU A 189 8.50 -0.21 0.21
CA GLU A 189 7.57 -0.78 -0.76
C GLU A 189 7.99 -2.21 -1.08
N CYS A 190 7.02 -3.11 -1.19
CA CYS A 190 7.25 -4.51 -1.56
C CYS A 190 6.74 -4.74 -2.97
N GLY A 191 7.62 -5.19 -3.86
CA GLY A 191 7.22 -5.75 -5.15
C GLY A 191 6.89 -7.23 -5.03
N GLN A 192 6.93 -7.95 -6.16
CA GLN A 192 6.59 -9.37 -6.17
C GLN A 192 7.60 -10.20 -5.36
N ASP A 193 8.89 -10.12 -5.71
CA ASP A 193 9.98 -10.83 -5.05
C ASP A 193 11.16 -9.90 -4.70
N HIS A 194 10.88 -8.60 -4.53
CA HIS A 194 11.86 -7.60 -4.14
C HIS A 194 11.29 -6.57 -3.17
N SER A 195 12.17 -5.83 -2.50
CA SER A 195 11.81 -4.74 -1.59
C SER A 195 12.60 -3.48 -1.92
N LEU A 196 11.93 -2.34 -1.86
CA LEU A 196 12.51 -1.00 -1.99
C LEU A 196 12.45 -0.28 -0.65
N PHE A 197 13.50 0.47 -0.34
CA PHE A 197 13.61 1.28 0.87
C PHE A 197 14.05 2.68 0.47
N ARG A 198 13.32 3.71 0.92
CA ARG A 198 13.69 5.11 0.72
C ARG A 198 14.07 5.76 2.03
N THR A 199 15.23 6.41 2.07
CA THR A 199 15.72 7.11 3.25
C THR A 199 15.24 8.55 3.32
N GLU A 200 15.36 9.18 4.49
CA GLU A 200 15.02 10.60 4.70
C GLU A 200 15.92 11.55 3.91
N GLN A 201 17.12 11.10 3.53
CA GLN A 201 18.05 11.82 2.67
C GLN A 201 17.71 11.68 1.19
N GLY A 202 16.65 10.93 0.85
CA GLY A 202 16.19 10.74 -0.52
C GLY A 202 16.92 9.65 -1.28
N GLU A 203 17.69 8.81 -0.59
CA GLU A 203 18.39 7.68 -1.19
C GLU A 203 17.46 6.47 -1.30
N VAL A 204 17.67 5.66 -2.33
CA VAL A 204 16.90 4.44 -2.56
C VAL A 204 17.81 3.23 -2.43
N TYR A 205 17.35 2.21 -1.72
CA TYR A 205 18.00 0.91 -1.57
C TYR A 205 17.04 -0.18 -2.02
N SER A 206 17.58 -1.30 -2.52
CA SER A 206 16.79 -2.47 -2.88
C SER A 206 17.46 -3.79 -2.49
N CYS A 207 16.64 -4.83 -2.37
CA CYS A 207 17.07 -6.22 -2.28
C CYS A 207 15.98 -7.15 -2.81
N GLY A 208 16.35 -8.39 -3.13
CA GLY A 208 15.46 -9.43 -3.63
C GLY A 208 15.89 -10.02 -4.97
N TRP A 209 14.92 -10.58 -5.65
CA TRP A 209 15.02 -11.06 -7.03
C TRP A 209 15.34 -9.92 -7.99
N GLY A 210 16.25 -10.15 -8.93
CA GLY A 210 16.75 -9.11 -9.84
C GLY A 210 16.68 -9.47 -11.33
N ALA A 211 16.06 -10.59 -11.72
CA ALA A 211 16.17 -11.09 -13.10
C ALA A 211 15.57 -10.15 -14.16
N ASP A 212 14.57 -9.34 -13.80
CA ASP A 212 13.98 -8.32 -14.69
C ASP A 212 14.61 -6.94 -14.49
N GLY A 213 15.61 -6.86 -13.62
CA GLY A 213 16.25 -5.62 -13.22
C GLY A 213 15.49 -4.85 -12.14
N GLN A 214 14.49 -5.44 -11.49
CA GLN A 214 13.62 -4.76 -10.51
C GLN A 214 14.37 -4.25 -9.25
N THR A 215 15.56 -4.78 -8.98
CA THR A 215 16.44 -4.22 -7.94
C THR A 215 17.14 -2.92 -8.39
N GLY A 216 17.34 -2.67 -9.68
CA GLY A 216 17.95 -1.42 -10.15
C GLY A 216 19.45 -1.29 -9.81
N LEU A 217 20.16 -2.41 -9.63
CA LEU A 217 21.56 -2.44 -9.15
C LEU A 217 22.60 -2.57 -10.26
N GLY A 218 22.20 -2.46 -11.53
CA GLY A 218 23.07 -2.61 -12.71
C GLY A 218 23.42 -4.06 -13.04
N HIS A 219 22.75 -5.03 -12.43
CA HIS A 219 22.91 -6.46 -12.70
C HIS A 219 21.60 -7.21 -12.51
N TYR A 220 21.52 -8.44 -13.03
CA TYR A 220 20.32 -9.29 -12.94
C TYR A 220 20.36 -10.32 -11.81
N ASN A 221 21.44 -10.32 -11.02
CA ASN A 221 21.62 -11.26 -9.92
C ASN A 221 20.71 -10.93 -8.73
N VAL A 222 20.41 -11.97 -7.95
CA VAL A 222 19.72 -11.85 -6.67
C VAL A 222 20.56 -11.06 -5.66
N SER A 223 19.93 -10.12 -4.95
CA SER A 223 20.55 -9.38 -3.86
C SER A 223 19.90 -9.72 -2.52
N SER A 224 20.63 -10.36 -1.63
CA SER A 224 20.14 -10.70 -0.28
C SER A 224 20.34 -9.61 0.77
N LYS A 225 20.86 -8.44 0.37
CA LYS A 225 21.16 -7.32 1.26
C LYS A 225 20.68 -6.02 0.62
N PRO A 226 20.15 -5.05 1.39
CA PRO A 226 19.81 -3.75 0.84
C PRO A 226 21.07 -3.10 0.28
N MET A 227 21.05 -2.77 -1.01
CA MET A 227 22.14 -2.08 -1.70
C MET A 227 21.59 -0.78 -2.28
N LYS A 228 22.40 0.28 -2.21
CA LYS A 228 22.03 1.61 -2.69
C LYS A 228 21.95 1.59 -4.21
N LEU A 229 20.88 2.14 -4.76
CA LEU A 229 20.70 2.28 -6.20
C LEU A 229 21.65 3.37 -6.74
N SER A 230 22.11 3.16 -7.96
CA SER A 230 22.98 4.08 -8.71
C SER A 230 22.28 4.52 -10.00
N GLY A 231 23.06 4.89 -11.03
CA GLY A 231 22.51 5.38 -12.30
C GLY A 231 21.96 6.80 -12.17
N ASP A 232 20.85 7.07 -12.85
CA ASP A 232 20.27 8.42 -12.94
C ASP A 232 19.68 8.89 -11.59
N LEU A 233 19.57 8.01 -10.59
CA LEU A 233 19.19 8.35 -9.21
C LEU A 233 20.37 8.80 -8.33
N ALA A 234 21.62 8.69 -8.80
CA ALA A 234 22.78 9.10 -8.02
C ALA A 234 22.75 10.61 -7.74
N GLY A 235 22.72 10.98 -6.46
CA GLY A 235 22.64 12.39 -6.03
C GLY A 235 21.25 13.02 -6.13
N VAL A 236 20.23 12.26 -6.54
CA VAL A 236 18.86 12.74 -6.65
C VAL A 236 18.14 12.60 -5.32
N ASN A 237 17.48 13.66 -4.85
CA ASN A 237 16.62 13.61 -3.67
C ASN A 237 15.25 13.01 -4.03
N VAL A 238 15.10 11.70 -3.81
CA VAL A 238 13.85 10.96 -4.04
C VAL A 238 12.85 11.18 -2.91
N VAL A 239 11.62 11.57 -3.26
CA VAL A 239 10.55 11.83 -2.29
C VAL A 239 9.52 10.71 -2.19
N GLN A 240 9.40 9.88 -3.23
CA GLN A 240 8.54 8.71 -3.22
C GLN A 240 9.09 7.61 -4.16
N VAL A 241 8.99 6.36 -3.73
CA VAL A 241 9.15 5.16 -4.56
C VAL A 241 7.80 4.42 -4.69
N ALA A 242 7.62 3.64 -5.75
CA ALA A 242 6.43 2.81 -5.96
C ALA A 242 6.78 1.52 -6.71
N THR A 243 6.29 0.39 -6.22
CA THR A 243 6.39 -0.93 -6.85
C THR A 243 5.25 -1.81 -6.36
N TYR A 244 4.92 -2.86 -7.13
CA TYR A 244 3.98 -3.91 -6.71
C TYR A 244 4.30 -5.22 -7.44
N GLY A 245 4.50 -5.15 -8.77
CA GLY A 245 4.99 -6.27 -9.58
C GLY A 245 6.52 -6.25 -9.69
N ASP A 246 7.01 -6.32 -10.92
CA ASP A 246 8.44 -6.29 -11.27
C ASP A 246 8.89 -4.96 -11.91
N SER A 247 7.99 -4.01 -12.05
CA SER A 247 8.29 -2.64 -12.49
C SER A 247 8.37 -1.70 -11.28
N CYS A 248 9.32 -0.76 -11.33
CA CYS A 248 9.57 0.19 -10.26
C CYS A 248 9.57 1.63 -10.77
N LEU A 249 9.05 2.54 -9.95
CA LEU A 249 9.09 3.99 -10.19
C LEU A 249 9.63 4.73 -8.98
N ALA A 250 10.31 5.84 -9.24
CA ALA A 250 10.70 6.83 -8.24
C ALA A 250 10.39 8.24 -8.74
N VAL A 251 10.07 9.15 -7.83
CA VAL A 251 9.90 10.58 -8.14
C VAL A 251 10.78 11.43 -7.23
N SER A 252 11.47 12.40 -7.82
CA SER A 252 12.34 13.35 -7.10
C SER A 252 11.56 14.54 -6.54
N SER A 253 12.18 15.28 -5.63
CA SER A 253 11.64 16.55 -5.12
C SER A 253 11.45 17.62 -6.20
N GLU A 254 12.15 17.49 -7.33
CA GLU A 254 12.02 18.33 -8.52
C GLU A 254 10.85 17.90 -9.41
N GLY A 255 10.29 16.70 -9.18
CA GLY A 255 9.18 16.12 -9.95
C GLY A 255 9.63 15.31 -11.16
N ASN A 256 10.92 14.98 -11.25
CA ASN A 256 11.46 14.07 -12.25
C ASN A 256 11.07 12.63 -11.89
N VAL A 257 10.68 11.84 -12.87
CA VAL A 257 10.27 10.44 -12.67
C VAL A 257 11.34 9.52 -13.24
N TYR A 258 11.69 8.49 -12.48
CA TYR A 258 12.67 7.48 -12.84
C TYR A 258 12.01 6.11 -12.85
N GLY A 259 12.39 5.25 -13.79
CA GLY A 259 11.87 3.90 -13.95
C GLY A 259 12.96 2.86 -14.14
N TRP A 260 12.70 1.65 -13.64
CA TRP A 260 13.52 0.44 -13.85
C TRP A 260 12.70 -0.83 -13.55
N GLY A 261 13.24 -1.99 -13.92
CA GLY A 261 12.60 -3.31 -13.80
C GLY A 261 11.99 -3.79 -15.11
N ASN A 262 10.92 -4.60 -15.00
CA ASN A 262 10.18 -5.14 -16.13
C ASN A 262 9.56 -4.01 -16.98
N SER A 263 9.72 -4.12 -18.30
CA SER A 263 9.17 -3.22 -19.31
C SER A 263 8.49 -3.98 -20.47
N GLU A 264 8.07 -5.22 -20.26
CA GLU A 264 7.42 -6.05 -21.30
C GLU A 264 6.08 -5.48 -21.80
N TYR A 265 5.45 -4.61 -21.00
CA TYR A 265 4.16 -3.98 -21.28
C TYR A 265 4.32 -2.48 -21.57
N LEU A 266 5.49 -2.08 -22.08
CA LEU A 266 5.82 -0.70 -22.47
C LEU A 266 5.90 0.29 -21.30
N GLN A 267 6.10 -0.18 -20.07
CA GLN A 267 6.23 0.68 -18.89
C GLN A 267 7.35 1.73 -19.06
N PHE A 268 8.47 1.35 -19.69
CA PHE A 268 9.64 2.20 -19.92
C PHE A 268 10.02 2.33 -21.41
N ALA A 269 9.08 2.05 -22.32
CA ALA A 269 9.33 2.08 -23.78
C ALA A 269 9.77 3.46 -24.30
N SER A 270 9.54 4.55 -23.55
CA SER A 270 9.98 5.90 -23.93
C SER A 270 11.50 6.08 -23.92
N ILE A 271 12.24 5.18 -23.25
CA ILE A 271 13.69 5.31 -23.05
C ILE A 271 14.50 4.12 -23.58
N THR A 272 13.85 2.96 -23.78
CA THR A 272 14.53 1.74 -24.20
C THR A 272 13.55 0.76 -24.82
N ASP A 273 14.03 -0.02 -25.78
CA ASP A 273 13.30 -1.17 -26.36
C ASP A 273 13.53 -2.46 -25.57
N LEU A 274 14.34 -2.41 -24.50
CA LEU A 274 14.63 -3.56 -23.65
C LEU A 274 13.44 -3.86 -22.74
N ALA A 275 13.08 -5.14 -22.66
CA ALA A 275 12.06 -5.64 -21.74
C ALA A 275 12.51 -5.62 -20.27
N GLN A 276 13.82 -5.50 -20.00
CA GLN A 276 14.40 -5.58 -18.66
C GLN A 276 15.39 -4.43 -18.48
N VAL A 277 15.15 -3.61 -17.46
CA VAL A 277 15.92 -2.40 -17.19
C VAL A 277 16.52 -2.49 -15.79
N ASN A 278 17.82 -2.77 -15.69
CA ASN A 278 18.48 -3.00 -14.41
C ASN A 278 19.16 -1.76 -13.79
N VAL A 279 19.08 -0.60 -14.44
CA VAL A 279 19.59 0.68 -13.91
C VAL A 279 18.45 1.70 -13.93
N PRO A 280 18.21 2.47 -12.85
CA PRO A 280 17.25 3.56 -12.84
C PRO A 280 17.52 4.58 -13.95
N ARG A 281 16.50 4.87 -14.74
CA ARG A 281 16.57 5.82 -15.85
C ARG A 281 15.52 6.91 -15.75
N LEU A 282 15.89 8.14 -16.09
CA LEU A 282 14.96 9.26 -16.18
C LEU A 282 13.93 9.04 -17.30
N LEU A 283 12.64 9.11 -16.98
CA LEU A 283 11.56 9.02 -17.96
C LEU A 283 11.21 10.41 -18.51
N PRO A 284 11.40 10.68 -19.82
CA PRO A 284 11.21 11.99 -20.41
C PRO A 284 9.72 12.23 -20.75
N PHE A 285 8.92 12.58 -19.75
CA PHE A 285 7.53 12.95 -19.98
C PHE A 285 7.41 14.41 -20.45
N GLN A 286 6.92 14.62 -21.68
CA GLN A 286 6.55 15.95 -22.16
C GLN A 286 5.12 16.30 -21.72
N ASN A 287 4.88 17.57 -21.38
CA ASN A 287 3.56 18.13 -21.05
C ASN A 287 2.84 17.54 -19.82
N VAL A 288 3.52 16.74 -18.98
CA VAL A 288 2.94 16.21 -17.74
C VAL A 288 3.07 17.22 -16.58
N GLY A 289 4.00 18.17 -16.65
CA GLY A 289 4.28 19.10 -15.56
C GLY A 289 4.98 18.43 -14.39
N LYS A 290 5.00 19.09 -13.22
CA LYS A 290 5.71 18.59 -12.04
C LYS A 290 4.94 17.42 -11.40
N VAL A 291 5.52 16.22 -11.47
CA VAL A 291 4.92 15.03 -10.86
C VAL A 291 5.05 15.11 -9.33
N LYS A 292 3.94 14.80 -8.64
CA LYS A 292 3.86 14.78 -7.17
C LYS A 292 3.77 13.36 -6.62
N GLN A 293 3.12 12.45 -7.33
CA GLN A 293 2.97 11.06 -6.91
C GLN A 293 3.08 10.10 -8.08
N VAL A 294 3.60 8.90 -7.79
CA VAL A 294 3.68 7.78 -8.73
C VAL A 294 3.11 6.53 -8.09
N VAL A 295 2.50 5.67 -8.89
CA VAL A 295 2.05 4.32 -8.51
C VAL A 295 2.41 3.35 -9.62
N CYS A 296 2.77 2.12 -9.25
CA CYS A 296 3.16 1.08 -10.18
C CYS A 296 2.37 -0.19 -9.87
N GLY A 297 1.69 -0.75 -10.88
CA GLY A 297 1.07 -2.07 -10.84
C GLY A 297 1.98 -3.13 -11.45
N GLY A 298 1.40 -4.26 -11.85
CA GLY A 298 2.13 -5.32 -12.57
C GLY A 298 2.48 -4.93 -14.01
N THR A 299 1.49 -4.43 -14.76
CA THR A 299 1.63 -4.10 -16.19
C THR A 299 1.39 -2.64 -16.51
N SER A 300 1.08 -1.81 -15.52
CA SER A 300 0.65 -0.43 -15.71
C SER A 300 1.24 0.48 -14.65
N CYS A 301 1.44 1.74 -15.04
CA CYS A 301 1.95 2.81 -14.21
C CYS A 301 0.99 3.99 -14.24
N ALA A 302 0.87 4.71 -13.14
CA ALA A 302 0.15 5.98 -13.13
C ALA A 302 0.90 7.04 -12.34
N LEU A 303 0.68 8.29 -12.71
CA LEU A 303 1.33 9.45 -12.14
C LEU A 303 0.30 10.54 -11.88
N LEU A 304 0.55 11.34 -10.85
CA LEU A 304 -0.28 12.49 -10.48
C LEU A 304 0.58 13.74 -10.53
N ASN A 305 0.21 14.67 -11.39
CA ASN A 305 0.84 15.98 -11.49
C ASN A 305 0.16 17.01 -10.57
N GLY A 306 0.87 18.12 -10.38
CA GLY A 306 0.61 19.11 -9.36
C GLY A 306 -0.11 20.36 -9.78
#